data_AF-A0A4R9L023-F1
#
_entry.id   AF-A0A4R9L023-F1
#
_cell.length_a   1.000
_cell.length_b   1.000
_cell.length_c   1.000
_cell.angle_alpha   90.00
_cell.angle_beta   90.00
_cell.angle_gamma   90.00
#
_symmetry.space_group_name_H-M   'P 1'
#
loop_
_entity.id
_entity.type
_entity.pdbx_description
1 polymer ?
#
loop_
_entity_poly.entity_id
_entity_poly.type
_entity_poly.pdbx_seq_one_letter_code
_entity_poly.pdbx_strand_id
1 'polypeptide(L)'
;MFGKKLTKSIFIALLLLCPGLGAYQEDGHFYTVQTVLNNFHTPSPLTKEETALVAFCAQLPDEVPELDAIGVYRKLAIDHPFQYLLWVFTDRGSRYTLGRMAEVQQLLHGLTGGESEHLRNVAIVTLDRLRNELTSKKEKQPEKLCALGFAFHLLGDSFAHRKLYNSNKMYPTGRGHASDMTLPDHPVHSDNRVSEWENYAQGIPNLFRSRLREIIVKDDFPKVRELTGNDNPWHCIFGTKCEDNMRKILLNRLRISDSFPKYDPIQKDRYKANNCQEYVQKVVALKDIPITPDCERSWKVYKTTSLEVWKALGYFQNEDSRKQIELYNGDDLW
;
A
#
# COMPACT_ATOMS: atom_id res chain seq x y z
N MET A 1 3.12 -28.51 37.27
CA MET A 1 2.45 -28.59 35.94
C MET A 1 1.60 -27.36 35.56
N PHE A 2 1.58 -26.28 36.36
CA PHE A 2 0.76 -25.08 36.06
C PHE A 2 1.49 -23.95 35.30
N GLY A 3 2.82 -23.90 35.31
CA GLY A 3 3.60 -22.80 34.72
C GLY A 3 3.74 -22.79 33.19
N LYS A 4 3.48 -23.91 32.49
CA LYS A 4 3.57 -23.98 31.01
C LYS A 4 2.29 -23.53 30.28
N LYS A 5 1.15 -23.48 30.97
CA LYS A 5 -0.12 -22.99 30.39
C LYS A 5 -0.27 -21.47 30.52
N LEU A 6 0.22 -20.89 31.62
CA LEU A 6 0.11 -19.45 31.86
C LEU A 6 0.99 -18.61 30.92
N THR A 7 2.19 -19.10 30.56
CA THR A 7 3.09 -18.41 29.63
C THR A 7 2.60 -18.43 28.18
N LYS A 8 1.89 -19.49 27.75
CA LYS A 8 1.21 -19.51 26.45
C LYS A 8 0.04 -18.52 26.40
N SER A 9 -0.73 -18.38 27.48
CA SER A 9 -1.87 -17.46 27.53
C SER A 9 -1.46 -15.98 27.55
N ILE A 10 -0.34 -15.62 28.19
CA ILE A 10 0.15 -14.22 28.22
C ILE A 10 0.78 -13.82 26.88
N PHE A 11 1.48 -14.73 26.19
CA PHE A 11 2.02 -14.46 24.85
C PHE A 11 0.92 -14.30 23.78
N ILE A 12 -0.16 -15.09 23.89
CA ILE A 12 -1.35 -14.93 23.03
C ILE A 12 -2.09 -13.62 23.34
N ALA A 13 -2.15 -13.20 24.62
CA ALA A 13 -2.77 -11.92 24.99
C ALA A 13 -2.00 -10.72 24.41
N LEU A 14 -0.66 -10.74 24.38
CA LEU A 14 0.15 -9.69 23.73
C LEU A 14 0.02 -9.69 22.19
N LEU A 15 -0.26 -10.84 21.57
CA LEU A 15 -0.59 -10.94 20.13
C LEU A 15 -2.01 -10.45 19.80
N LEU A 16 -2.92 -10.46 20.77
CA LEU A 16 -4.32 -10.02 20.63
C LEU A 16 -4.55 -8.55 21.04
N LEU A 17 -3.53 -7.88 21.60
CA LEU A 17 -3.59 -6.47 22.01
C LEU A 17 -3.38 -5.46 20.86
N CYS A 18 -3.46 -5.91 19.60
CA CYS A 18 -3.88 -5.05 18.49
C CYS A 18 -5.33 -5.37 18.10
N PRO A 19 -6.34 -5.11 18.97
CA PRO A 19 -7.70 -5.03 18.49
C PRO A 19 -7.76 -3.84 17.52
N GLY A 20 -8.59 -3.95 16.48
CA GLY A 20 -8.80 -2.92 15.47
C GLY A 20 -9.20 -1.57 16.06
N LEU A 21 -8.22 -0.78 16.47
CA LEU A 21 -8.27 0.66 16.42
C LEU A 21 -8.26 1.00 14.93
N GLY A 22 -9.35 1.57 14.43
CA GLY A 22 -9.63 1.86 13.01
C GLY A 22 -8.58 2.76 12.36
N ALA A 23 -7.44 2.17 12.05
CA ALA A 23 -6.21 2.82 11.67
C ALA A 23 -5.84 2.69 10.21
N TYR A 24 -6.46 1.73 9.53
CA TYR A 24 -6.33 1.54 8.10
C TYR A 24 -7.65 2.00 7.51
N GLN A 25 -7.72 3.24 7.03
CA GLN A 25 -8.86 3.63 6.21
C GLN A 25 -8.76 2.85 4.88
N GLU A 26 -9.49 1.73 4.80
CA GLU A 26 -9.44 0.65 3.78
C GLU A 26 -9.71 1.08 2.32
N ASP A 27 -9.77 2.37 2.03
CA ASP A 27 -10.16 2.88 0.71
C ASP A 27 -9.26 4.02 0.19
N GLY A 28 -8.22 4.37 0.94
CA GLY A 28 -7.27 5.42 0.56
C GLY A 28 -6.58 5.15 -0.78
N HIS A 29 -6.11 3.93 -1.02
CA HIS A 29 -5.45 3.57 -2.28
C HIS A 29 -6.42 3.61 -3.45
N PHE A 30 -7.63 3.06 -3.28
CA PHE A 30 -8.65 3.03 -4.33
C PHE A 30 -9.00 4.44 -4.84
N TYR A 31 -9.43 5.32 -3.94
CA TYR A 31 -9.89 6.66 -4.34
C TYR A 31 -8.75 7.53 -4.86
N THR A 32 -7.55 7.41 -4.27
CA THR A 32 -6.39 8.17 -4.74
C THR A 32 -6.06 7.77 -6.17
N VAL A 33 -5.92 6.47 -6.44
CA VAL A 33 -5.56 5.96 -7.78
C VAL A 33 -6.63 6.26 -8.81
N GLN A 34 -7.91 6.16 -8.45
CA GLN A 34 -8.99 6.51 -9.35
C GLN A 34 -9.02 8.01 -9.67
N THR A 35 -8.84 8.87 -8.66
CA THR A 35 -8.74 10.33 -8.85
C THR A 35 -7.59 10.68 -9.77
N VAL A 36 -6.43 10.09 -9.51
CA VAL A 36 -5.24 10.17 -10.34
C VAL A 36 -5.62 9.81 -11.78
N LEU A 37 -5.97 8.55 -12.05
CA LEU A 37 -6.16 8.04 -13.40
C LEU A 37 -7.27 8.74 -14.20
N ASN A 38 -8.37 9.13 -13.57
CA ASN A 38 -9.46 9.84 -14.26
C ASN A 38 -9.07 11.27 -14.68
N ASN A 39 -8.10 11.88 -14.00
CA ASN A 39 -7.69 13.27 -14.24
C ASN A 39 -6.35 13.37 -15.00
N PHE A 40 -5.76 12.23 -15.39
CA PHE A 40 -4.51 12.20 -16.15
C PHE A 40 -4.75 12.01 -17.64
N HIS A 41 -4.29 12.99 -18.43
CA HIS A 41 -4.32 12.92 -19.89
C HIS A 41 -3.14 12.08 -20.38
N THR A 42 -3.42 10.90 -20.92
CA THR A 42 -2.42 10.08 -21.61
C THR A 42 -2.82 9.94 -23.09
N PRO A 43 -1.85 9.71 -24.01
CA PRO A 43 -2.16 9.47 -25.42
C PRO A 43 -3.03 8.22 -25.66
N SER A 44 -3.01 7.27 -24.71
CA SER A 44 -3.84 6.07 -24.69
C SER A 44 -4.55 6.00 -23.35
N PRO A 45 -5.67 6.75 -23.19
CA PRO A 45 -6.39 6.81 -21.92
C PRO A 45 -6.98 5.45 -21.57
N LEU A 46 -7.01 5.14 -20.29
CA LEU A 46 -7.70 3.95 -19.79
C LEU A 46 -9.21 4.18 -19.89
N THR A 47 -9.96 3.11 -20.16
CA THR A 47 -11.43 3.17 -20.03
C THR A 47 -11.82 3.33 -18.55
N LYS A 48 -13.08 3.69 -18.28
CA LYS A 48 -13.60 3.74 -16.90
C LYS A 48 -13.49 2.39 -16.19
N GLU A 49 -13.63 1.29 -16.93
CA GLU A 49 -13.55 -0.07 -16.42
C GLU A 49 -12.10 -0.48 -16.14
N GLU A 50 -11.19 -0.15 -17.04
CA GLU A 50 -9.75 -0.35 -16.84
C GLU A 50 -9.26 0.47 -15.63
N THR A 51 -9.70 1.72 -15.49
CA THR A 51 -9.36 2.58 -14.36
C THR A 51 -9.87 2.02 -13.03
N ALA A 52 -11.11 1.52 -13.02
CA ALA A 52 -11.68 0.87 -11.85
C ALA A 52 -10.89 -0.37 -11.44
N LEU A 53 -10.47 -1.19 -12.41
CA LEU A 53 -9.63 -2.37 -12.14
C LEU A 53 -8.27 -1.99 -11.56
N VAL A 54 -7.59 -0.97 -12.10
CA VAL A 54 -6.30 -0.51 -11.56
C VAL A 54 -6.46 0.02 -10.14
N ALA A 55 -7.51 0.82 -9.87
CA ALA A 55 -7.81 1.33 -8.54
C ALA A 55 -8.14 0.21 -7.55
N PHE A 56 -8.94 -0.77 -7.96
CA PHE A 56 -9.23 -1.97 -7.18
C PHE A 56 -7.96 -2.74 -6.82
N CYS A 57 -7.11 -3.01 -7.80
CA CYS A 57 -5.86 -3.74 -7.56
C CYS A 57 -4.83 -2.93 -6.77
N ALA A 58 -4.98 -1.61 -6.64
CA ALA A 58 -4.16 -0.82 -5.72
C ALA A 58 -4.60 -0.96 -4.25
N GLN A 59 -5.86 -1.33 -3.99
CA GLN A 59 -6.37 -1.61 -2.65
C GLN A 59 -6.20 -3.09 -2.28
N LEU A 60 -6.26 -3.98 -3.28
CA LEU A 60 -6.22 -5.44 -3.12
C LEU A 60 -5.11 -5.97 -2.18
N PRO A 61 -3.88 -5.42 -2.14
CA PRO A 61 -2.85 -5.87 -1.19
C PRO A 61 -3.28 -5.84 0.28
N ASP A 62 -4.04 -4.83 0.71
CA ASP A 62 -4.49 -4.71 2.11
C ASP A 62 -5.71 -5.60 2.42
N GLU A 63 -6.44 -5.97 1.37
CA GLU A 63 -7.71 -6.68 1.45
C GLU A 63 -7.54 -8.19 1.62
N VAL A 64 -6.48 -8.77 1.05
CA VAL A 64 -6.32 -10.24 0.97
C VAL A 64 -5.18 -10.74 1.85
N PRO A 65 -5.38 -11.78 2.67
CA PRO A 65 -4.38 -12.24 3.66
C PRO A 65 -3.01 -12.60 3.07
N GLU A 66 -2.98 -13.04 1.81
CA GLU A 66 -1.76 -13.48 1.12
C GLU A 66 -0.86 -12.31 0.73
N LEU A 67 -1.44 -11.13 0.48
CA LEU A 67 -0.74 -9.93 0.06
C LEU A 67 -0.64 -8.89 1.17
N ASP A 68 -1.43 -9.02 2.25
CA ASP A 68 -1.46 -8.10 3.38
C ASP A 68 -0.18 -8.21 4.23
N ALA A 69 0.47 -7.06 4.49
CA ALA A 69 1.65 -6.96 5.34
C ALA A 69 1.47 -7.62 6.71
N ILE A 70 0.29 -7.46 7.33
CA ILE A 70 -0.02 -8.04 8.64
C ILE A 70 -0.35 -9.52 8.50
N GLY A 71 -1.11 -9.89 7.47
CA GLY A 71 -1.48 -11.26 7.13
C GLY A 71 -0.25 -12.18 7.02
N VAL A 72 0.74 -11.80 6.19
CA VAL A 72 1.97 -12.58 6.02
C VAL A 72 2.81 -12.65 7.29
N TYR A 73 2.83 -11.57 8.07
CA TYR A 73 3.53 -11.50 9.34
C TYR A 73 2.91 -12.43 10.41
N ARG A 74 1.57 -12.42 10.52
CA ARG A 74 0.81 -13.29 11.44
C ARG A 74 0.95 -14.75 11.05
N LYS A 75 0.88 -15.07 9.75
CA LYS A 75 1.08 -16.44 9.25
C LYS A 75 2.46 -16.98 9.64
N LEU A 76 3.51 -16.18 9.47
CA LEU A 76 4.86 -16.54 9.90
C LEU A 76 4.94 -16.84 11.41
N ALA A 77 4.31 -16.01 12.24
CA ALA A 77 4.31 -16.18 13.70
C ALA A 77 3.60 -17.48 14.14
N ILE A 78 2.55 -17.89 13.42
CA ILE A 78 1.77 -19.10 13.69
C ILE A 78 2.48 -20.36 13.17
N ASP A 79 2.89 -20.34 11.90
CA ASP A 79 3.42 -21.53 11.20
C ASP A 79 4.87 -21.82 11.61
N HIS A 80 5.65 -20.78 11.94
CA HIS A 80 7.09 -20.90 12.24
C HIS A 80 7.53 -20.06 13.47
N PRO A 81 6.98 -20.31 14.67
CA PRO A 81 7.16 -19.45 15.84
C PRO A 81 8.62 -19.29 16.29
N PHE A 82 9.47 -20.31 16.12
CA PHE A 82 10.90 -20.21 16.47
C PHE A 82 11.69 -19.34 15.49
N GLN A 83 11.40 -19.44 14.19
CA GLN A 83 12.02 -18.60 13.17
C GLN A 83 11.53 -17.15 13.30
N TYR A 84 10.24 -16.97 13.63
CA TYR A 84 9.68 -15.69 14.00
C TYR A 84 10.43 -15.06 15.19
N LEU A 85 10.59 -15.79 16.30
CA LEU A 85 11.32 -15.28 17.47
C LEU A 85 12.78 -14.95 17.13
N LEU A 86 13.47 -15.85 16.41
CA LEU A 86 14.85 -15.61 15.98
C LEU A 86 14.94 -14.31 15.17
N TRP A 87 14.04 -14.12 14.20
CA TRP A 87 13.98 -12.92 13.38
C TRP A 87 13.67 -11.68 14.23
N VAL A 88 12.67 -11.73 15.12
CA VAL A 88 12.31 -10.63 16.01
C VAL A 88 13.50 -10.14 16.85
N PHE A 89 14.37 -11.04 17.32
CA PHE A 89 15.48 -10.67 18.21
C PHE A 89 16.81 -10.43 17.50
N THR A 90 17.00 -10.97 16.30
CA THR A 90 18.31 -10.96 15.63
C THR A 90 18.29 -10.38 14.21
N ASP A 91 17.10 -10.07 13.68
CA ASP A 91 16.87 -9.74 12.27
C ASP A 91 17.35 -10.86 11.30
N ARG A 92 17.55 -12.10 11.79
CA ARG A 92 17.99 -13.26 11.00
C ARG A 92 16.92 -14.33 10.88
N GLY A 93 16.94 -15.05 9.75
CA GLY A 93 16.22 -16.31 9.61
C GLY A 93 16.36 -16.87 8.20
N SER A 94 15.73 -18.03 7.97
CA SER A 94 15.81 -18.71 6.68
C SER A 94 15.08 -17.94 5.58
N ARG A 95 15.71 -17.77 4.42
CA ARG A 95 15.06 -17.24 3.21
C ARG A 95 13.80 -18.03 2.81
N TYR A 96 13.74 -19.32 3.12
CA TYR A 96 12.57 -20.17 2.83
C TYR A 96 11.39 -19.88 3.75
N THR A 97 11.65 -19.30 4.93
CA THR A 97 10.62 -19.05 5.94
C THR A 97 10.24 -17.57 5.97
N LEU A 98 11.22 -16.68 5.90
CA LEU A 98 11.02 -15.23 5.97
C LEU A 98 10.85 -14.58 4.59
N GLY A 99 11.28 -15.26 3.53
CA GLY A 99 11.35 -14.67 2.19
C GLY A 99 9.98 -14.22 1.69
N ARG A 100 8.91 -14.92 2.06
CA ARG A 100 7.55 -14.51 1.69
C ARG A 100 7.13 -13.20 2.36
N MET A 101 7.36 -13.08 3.67
CA MET A 101 7.10 -11.84 4.41
C MET A 101 7.93 -10.69 3.82
N ALA A 102 9.21 -10.93 3.56
CA ALA A 102 10.11 -9.97 2.95
C ALA A 102 9.62 -9.51 1.58
N GLU A 103 9.23 -10.46 0.74
CA GLU A 103 8.71 -10.19 -0.60
C GLU A 103 7.48 -9.29 -0.57
N VAL A 104 6.46 -9.63 0.21
CA VAL A 104 5.25 -8.80 0.34
C VAL A 104 5.58 -7.44 0.91
N GLN A 105 6.24 -7.43 2.06
CA GLN A 105 6.40 -6.20 2.80
C GLN A 105 7.38 -5.23 2.12
N GLN A 106 8.41 -5.72 1.43
CA GLN A 106 9.33 -4.86 0.69
C GLN A 106 8.80 -4.49 -0.70
N LEU A 107 8.23 -5.44 -1.45
CA LEU A 107 7.81 -5.18 -2.83
C LEU A 107 6.42 -4.55 -2.93
N LEU A 108 5.47 -4.86 -2.05
CA LEU A 108 4.15 -4.19 -2.05
C LEU A 108 4.14 -3.03 -1.08
N HIS A 109 4.53 -3.26 0.17
CA HIS A 109 4.30 -2.28 1.23
C HIS A 109 5.47 -1.36 1.55
N GLY A 110 6.56 -1.42 0.80
CA GLY A 110 7.69 -0.51 1.00
C GLY A 110 8.36 -0.56 2.39
N LEU A 111 8.13 -1.60 3.17
CA LEU A 111 8.71 -1.81 4.51
C LEU A 111 10.12 -2.37 4.37
N THR A 112 11.06 -1.51 3.98
CA THR A 112 12.43 -1.90 3.64
C THR A 112 13.46 -1.58 4.72
N GLY A 113 13.16 -0.63 5.59
CA GLY A 113 14.12 -0.04 6.53
C GLY A 113 15.20 0.85 5.89
N GLY A 114 15.22 0.95 4.56
CA GLY A 114 16.23 1.66 3.77
C GLY A 114 15.91 3.13 3.54
N GLU A 115 16.60 3.74 2.58
CA GLU A 115 16.38 5.13 2.15
C GLU A 115 15.03 5.30 1.43
N SER A 116 14.23 6.27 1.87
CA SER A 116 12.88 6.51 1.35
C SER A 116 12.89 7.00 -0.10
N GLU A 117 13.82 7.88 -0.47
CA GLU A 117 13.93 8.37 -1.86
C GLU A 117 14.35 7.25 -2.83
N HIS A 118 15.17 6.30 -2.38
CA HIS A 118 15.54 5.17 -3.22
C HIS A 118 14.32 4.27 -3.50
N LEU A 119 13.55 3.92 -2.45
CA LEU A 119 12.31 3.14 -2.65
C LEU A 119 11.30 3.89 -3.52
N ARG A 120 11.16 5.20 -3.32
CA ARG A 120 10.29 6.03 -4.15
C ARG A 120 10.69 5.97 -5.62
N ASN A 121 11.98 6.05 -5.93
CA ASN A 121 12.47 5.92 -7.31
C ASN A 121 12.13 4.55 -7.90
N VAL A 122 12.28 3.48 -7.11
CA VAL A 122 11.87 2.13 -7.51
C VAL A 122 10.38 2.07 -7.82
N ALA A 123 9.53 2.63 -6.96
CA ALA A 123 8.07 2.66 -7.18
C ALA A 123 7.71 3.43 -8.47
N ILE A 124 8.31 4.61 -8.68
CA ILE A 124 8.09 5.44 -9.87
C ILE A 124 8.52 4.71 -11.15
N VAL A 125 9.72 4.11 -11.17
CA VAL A 125 10.24 3.44 -12.37
C VAL A 125 9.45 2.16 -12.67
N THR A 126 9.04 1.42 -11.65
CA THR A 126 8.15 0.24 -11.81
C THR A 126 6.82 0.64 -12.43
N LEU A 127 6.19 1.69 -11.90
CA LEU A 127 4.93 2.22 -12.41
C LEU A 127 5.05 2.72 -13.85
N ASP A 128 6.12 3.46 -14.18
CA ASP A 128 6.34 3.96 -15.53
C ASP A 128 6.57 2.82 -16.53
N ARG A 129 7.33 1.78 -16.16
CA ARG A 129 7.53 0.59 -17.02
C ARG A 129 6.22 -0.12 -17.33
N LEU A 130 5.41 -0.42 -16.31
CA LEU A 130 4.12 -1.11 -16.49
C LEU A 130 3.15 -0.25 -17.32
N ARG A 131 3.10 1.06 -17.05
CA ARG A 131 2.29 2.00 -17.83
C ARG A 131 2.72 2.04 -19.30
N ASN A 132 4.01 2.19 -19.57
CA ASN A 132 4.53 2.29 -20.93
C ASN A 132 4.21 1.02 -21.73
N GLU A 133 4.32 -0.17 -21.12
CA GLU A 133 3.92 -1.41 -21.77
C GLU A 133 2.43 -1.41 -22.14
N LEU A 134 1.55 -0.93 -21.25
CA LEU A 134 0.11 -0.83 -21.48
C LEU A 134 -0.25 0.18 -22.57
N THR A 135 0.44 1.31 -22.65
CA THR A 135 0.17 2.35 -23.66
C THR A 135 0.49 1.91 -25.09
N SER A 136 1.36 0.91 -25.25
CA SER A 136 1.78 0.39 -26.56
C SER A 136 0.78 -0.59 -27.19
N LYS A 137 -0.25 -1.03 -26.45
CA LYS A 137 -1.18 -2.08 -26.85
C LYS A 137 -2.60 -1.56 -26.99
N LYS A 138 -3.33 -2.08 -28.00
CA LYS A 138 -4.74 -1.75 -28.25
C LYS A 138 -5.67 -2.41 -27.22
N GLU A 139 -5.38 -3.67 -26.87
CA GLU A 139 -6.07 -4.40 -25.81
C GLU A 139 -5.13 -4.61 -24.63
N LYS A 140 -5.61 -4.29 -23.44
CA LYS A 140 -4.85 -4.38 -22.19
C LYS A 140 -5.31 -5.61 -21.44
N GLN A 141 -4.38 -6.51 -21.14
CA GLN A 141 -4.65 -7.70 -20.36
C GLN A 141 -5.02 -7.31 -18.91
N PRO A 142 -6.10 -7.87 -18.32
CA PRO A 142 -6.50 -7.59 -16.94
C PRO A 142 -5.35 -7.71 -15.94
N GLU A 143 -4.48 -8.70 -16.12
CA GLU A 143 -3.37 -8.99 -15.22
C GLU A 143 -2.33 -7.85 -15.22
N LYS A 144 -2.10 -7.21 -16.37
CA LYS A 144 -1.18 -6.08 -16.49
C LYS A 144 -1.76 -4.80 -15.92
N LEU A 145 -3.07 -4.61 -16.07
CA LEU A 145 -3.80 -3.52 -15.39
C LEU A 145 -3.76 -3.71 -13.88
N CYS A 146 -3.98 -4.93 -13.40
CA CYS A 146 -3.91 -5.23 -11.98
C CYS A 146 -2.49 -5.07 -11.42
N ALA A 147 -1.47 -5.50 -12.15
CA ALA A 147 -0.07 -5.25 -11.81
C ALA A 147 0.27 -3.75 -11.75
N LEU A 148 -0.30 -2.92 -12.64
CA LEU A 148 -0.17 -1.46 -12.54
C LEU A 148 -0.80 -0.94 -11.24
N GLY A 149 -1.92 -1.53 -10.79
CA GLY A 149 -2.53 -1.25 -9.48
C GLY A 149 -1.58 -1.54 -8.32
N PHE A 150 -0.91 -2.68 -8.31
CA PHE A 150 0.13 -2.99 -7.31
C PHE A 150 1.30 -1.99 -7.32
N ALA A 151 1.69 -1.47 -8.48
CA ALA A 151 2.71 -0.44 -8.55
C ALA A 151 2.24 0.91 -8.00
N PHE A 152 0.96 1.24 -8.16
CA PHE A 152 0.36 2.40 -7.51
C PHE A 152 0.29 2.25 -5.99
N HIS A 153 -0.04 1.05 -5.51
CA HIS A 153 -0.03 0.72 -4.08
C HIS A 153 1.36 0.99 -3.48
N LEU A 154 2.42 0.40 -4.05
CA LEU A 154 3.80 0.66 -3.60
C LEU A 154 4.19 2.14 -3.67
N LEU A 155 3.74 2.86 -4.71
CA LEU A 155 3.99 4.29 -4.80
C LEU A 155 3.38 5.05 -3.63
N GLY A 156 2.13 4.74 -3.25
CA GLY A 156 1.50 5.31 -2.04
C GLY A 156 2.29 4.96 -0.78
N ASP A 157 2.65 3.68 -0.62
CA ASP A 157 3.36 3.18 0.56
C ASP A 157 4.78 3.74 0.70
N SER A 158 5.42 4.12 -0.40
CA SER A 158 6.71 4.82 -0.39
C SER A 158 6.67 6.21 0.29
N PHE A 159 5.47 6.77 0.51
CA PHE A 159 5.23 7.95 1.32
C PHE A 159 4.58 7.60 2.67
N ALA A 160 3.60 6.69 2.65
CA ALA A 160 2.89 6.26 3.86
C ALA A 160 3.86 5.72 4.92
N HIS A 161 4.81 4.87 4.50
CA HIS A 161 5.67 4.12 5.42
C HIS A 161 7.05 4.75 5.66
N ARG A 162 7.16 6.08 5.51
CA ARG A 162 8.32 6.85 5.97
C ARG A 162 8.27 7.00 7.49
N LYS A 163 9.42 6.90 8.17
CA LYS A 163 9.48 7.08 9.62
C LYS A 163 9.13 8.51 10.01
N LEU A 164 8.28 8.67 11.02
CA LEU A 164 7.83 10.00 11.47
C LEU A 164 8.98 10.91 11.93
N TYR A 165 9.95 10.35 12.66
CA TYR A 165 11.10 11.11 13.17
C TYR A 165 12.28 11.19 12.19
N ASN A 166 12.23 10.49 11.06
CA ASN A 166 13.27 10.51 10.04
C ASN A 166 12.69 10.05 8.69
N SER A 167 12.07 10.96 7.96
CA SER A 167 11.39 10.62 6.72
C SER A 167 12.31 10.28 5.55
N ASN A 168 13.63 10.40 5.73
CA ASN A 168 14.63 9.84 4.81
C ASN A 168 14.72 8.31 4.93
N LYS A 169 14.09 7.69 5.95
CA LYS A 169 14.10 6.24 6.16
C LYS A 169 12.71 5.65 6.10
N MET A 170 12.63 4.44 5.54
CA MET A 170 11.43 3.60 5.58
C MET A 170 11.34 2.83 6.91
N TYR A 171 10.13 2.40 7.26
CA TYR A 171 9.96 1.39 8.29
C TYR A 171 10.56 0.04 7.87
N PRO A 172 11.13 -0.74 8.82
CA PRO A 172 11.76 -2.01 8.50
C PRO A 172 10.73 -3.10 8.18
N THR A 173 11.16 -4.09 7.40
CA THR A 173 10.42 -5.34 7.22
C THR A 173 10.07 -5.94 8.58
N GLY A 174 8.90 -6.56 8.64
CA GLY A 174 8.35 -7.36 9.71
C GLY A 174 7.62 -6.53 10.75
N ARG A 175 8.33 -5.73 11.55
CA ARG A 175 7.66 -4.90 12.59
C ARG A 175 6.97 -3.68 11.99
N GLY A 176 7.35 -3.27 10.78
CA GLY A 176 6.79 -2.08 10.13
C GLY A 176 6.86 -0.86 11.05
N HIS A 177 5.75 -0.13 11.12
CA HIS A 177 5.58 1.04 11.98
C HIS A 177 4.97 0.73 13.35
N ALA A 178 5.09 -0.50 13.86
CA ALA A 178 4.52 -0.86 15.16
C ALA A 178 4.96 0.05 16.32
N SER A 179 6.16 0.65 16.26
CA SER A 179 6.63 1.65 17.25
C SER A 179 5.86 2.96 17.22
N ASP A 180 5.35 3.33 16.06
CA ASP A 180 4.63 4.56 15.78
C ASP A 180 3.12 4.30 15.66
N MET A 181 2.70 3.12 16.12
CA MET A 181 1.33 2.62 16.08
C MET A 181 0.75 2.73 14.68
N THR A 182 -0.18 3.65 14.47
CA THR A 182 -0.95 3.80 13.23
C THR A 182 -0.82 5.22 12.68
N LEU A 183 -0.07 6.07 13.38
CA LEU A 183 0.13 7.48 13.05
C LEU A 183 0.67 7.72 11.63
N PRO A 184 1.59 6.88 11.09
CA PRO A 184 2.06 7.07 9.71
C PRO A 184 0.93 7.01 8.68
N ASP A 185 -0.13 6.26 8.97
CA ASP A 185 -1.26 6.05 8.05
C ASP A 185 -2.24 7.23 8.05
N HIS A 186 -2.09 8.18 9.00
CA HIS A 186 -2.95 9.36 9.14
C HIS A 186 -2.27 10.60 8.55
N PRO A 187 -2.68 11.10 7.36
CA PRO A 187 -2.02 12.23 6.72
C PRO A 187 -2.13 13.55 7.50
N VAL A 188 -3.14 13.65 8.38
CA VAL A 188 -3.53 14.86 9.10
C VAL A 188 -3.20 14.83 10.59
N HIS A 189 -2.41 13.86 11.06
CA HIS A 189 -2.00 13.83 12.48
C HIS A 189 -0.99 14.92 12.85
N SER A 190 -0.29 15.52 11.87
CA SER A 190 0.66 16.63 12.08
C SER A 190 0.91 17.45 10.81
N ASP A 191 1.32 18.72 10.98
CA ASP A 191 1.66 19.62 9.87
C ASP A 191 2.84 19.13 9.02
N ASN A 192 3.83 18.51 9.66
CA ASN A 192 4.94 17.87 8.95
C ASN A 192 4.42 16.78 8.03
N ARG A 193 3.48 15.96 8.53
CA ARG A 193 2.89 14.89 7.73
C ARG A 193 2.06 15.42 6.56
N VAL A 194 1.25 16.45 6.79
CA VAL A 194 0.51 17.12 5.70
C VAL A 194 1.46 17.68 4.65
N SER A 195 2.59 18.25 5.06
CA SER A 195 3.60 18.77 4.13
C SER A 195 4.26 17.67 3.29
N GLU A 196 4.48 16.48 3.85
CA GLU A 196 4.97 15.32 3.09
C GLU A 196 3.96 14.85 2.05
N TRP A 197 2.68 14.78 2.43
CA TRP A 197 1.59 14.44 1.52
C TRP A 197 1.36 15.50 0.45
N GLU A 198 1.59 16.77 0.77
CA GLU A 198 1.57 17.87 -0.20
C GLU A 198 2.67 17.70 -1.24
N ASN A 199 3.89 17.43 -0.81
CA ASN A 199 5.02 17.15 -1.70
C ASN A 199 4.76 15.90 -2.57
N TYR A 200 4.14 14.87 -2.01
CA TYR A 200 3.67 13.71 -2.77
C TYR A 200 2.70 14.13 -3.87
N ALA A 201 1.59 14.78 -3.50
CA ALA A 201 0.54 15.21 -4.43
C ALA A 201 1.08 16.18 -5.50
N GLN A 202 1.99 17.08 -5.16
CA GLN A 202 2.67 17.97 -6.10
C GLN A 202 3.56 17.24 -7.12
N GLY A 203 4.08 16.07 -6.75
CA GLY A 203 4.90 15.21 -7.60
C GLY A 203 4.08 14.39 -8.60
N ILE A 204 2.85 13.99 -8.24
CA ILE A 204 1.99 13.14 -9.08
C ILE A 204 1.80 13.74 -10.50
N PRO A 205 1.47 15.02 -10.70
CA PRO A 205 1.28 15.57 -12.03
C PRO A 205 2.50 15.48 -12.95
N ASN A 206 3.72 15.53 -12.41
CA ASN A 206 4.93 15.32 -13.20
C ASN A 206 5.08 13.85 -13.64
N LEU A 207 4.65 12.90 -12.79
CA LEU A 207 4.64 11.47 -13.12
C LEU A 207 3.68 11.17 -14.28
N PHE A 208 2.62 11.97 -14.44
CA PHE A 208 1.55 11.72 -15.41
C PHE A 208 1.34 12.87 -16.42
N ARG A 209 2.29 13.80 -16.52
CA ARG A 209 2.29 14.93 -17.49
C ARG A 209 0.96 15.71 -17.55
N SER A 210 0.40 16.08 -16.40
CA SER A 210 -0.95 16.66 -16.32
C SER A 210 -1.02 18.05 -15.69
N ARG A 211 -2.14 18.73 -15.98
CA ARG A 211 -2.53 20.04 -15.44
C ARG A 211 -3.10 19.98 -14.02
N LEU A 212 -3.23 18.80 -13.40
CA LEU A 212 -3.68 18.61 -12.01
C LEU A 212 -2.90 19.43 -10.97
N ARG A 213 -1.66 19.80 -11.31
CA ARG A 213 -0.69 20.48 -10.43
C ARG A 213 -1.19 21.82 -9.88
N GLU A 214 -2.10 22.51 -10.58
CA GLU A 214 -2.58 23.83 -10.13
C GLU A 214 -3.76 23.78 -9.16
N ILE A 215 -4.62 22.75 -9.22
CA ILE A 215 -5.93 22.77 -8.53
C ILE A 215 -5.85 22.17 -7.11
N ILE A 216 -5.13 21.04 -6.94
CA ILE A 216 -5.08 20.34 -5.64
C ILE A 216 -4.26 21.12 -4.60
N VAL A 217 -3.15 21.71 -5.04
CA VAL A 217 -2.14 22.29 -4.15
C VAL A 217 -2.60 23.64 -3.56
N LYS A 218 -3.27 24.47 -4.37
CA LYS A 218 -3.65 25.82 -3.96
C LYS A 218 -4.89 25.88 -3.06
N ASP A 219 -5.83 24.95 -3.23
CA ASP A 219 -7.16 25.05 -2.61
C ASP A 219 -7.43 24.02 -1.50
N ASP A 220 -6.84 22.83 -1.58
CA ASP A 220 -7.22 21.71 -0.70
C ASP A 220 -6.23 21.52 0.45
N PHE A 221 -4.92 21.65 0.21
CA PHE A 221 -3.92 21.51 1.26
C PHE A 221 -4.04 22.55 2.38
N PRO A 222 -4.40 23.84 2.13
CA PRO A 222 -4.73 24.76 3.20
C PRO A 222 -5.88 24.27 4.09
N LYS A 223 -6.96 23.74 3.49
CA LYS A 223 -8.10 23.18 4.24
C LYS A 223 -7.72 21.92 5.00
N VAL A 224 -6.84 21.09 4.44
CA VAL A 224 -6.32 19.88 5.10
C VAL A 224 -5.41 20.27 6.27
N ARG A 225 -4.60 21.32 6.14
CA ARG A 225 -3.81 21.90 7.26
C ARG A 225 -4.71 22.47 8.36
N GLU A 226 -5.87 23.04 8.04
CA GLU A 226 -6.84 23.45 9.07
C GLU A 226 -7.36 22.26 9.90
N LEU A 227 -7.34 21.03 9.35
CA LEU A 227 -7.77 19.82 10.07
C LEU A 227 -6.74 19.32 11.10
N THR A 228 -5.46 19.66 10.96
CA THR A 228 -4.42 19.23 11.91
C THR A 228 -4.59 19.91 13.27
N GLY A 229 -5.14 21.14 13.27
CA GLY A 229 -5.62 21.90 14.43
C GLY A 229 -4.58 22.16 15.53
N ASN A 230 -4.22 23.42 15.77
CA ASN A 230 -3.25 23.83 16.81
C ASN A 230 -3.58 23.36 18.25
N ASP A 231 -4.81 22.90 18.53
CA ASP A 231 -5.29 22.71 19.91
C ASP A 231 -5.60 21.25 20.32
N ASN A 232 -5.48 20.24 19.46
CA ASN A 232 -5.53 18.84 19.93
C ASN A 232 -5.09 17.79 18.88
N PRO A 233 -3.81 17.37 18.85
CA PRO A 233 -3.36 16.30 17.95
C PRO A 233 -4.11 14.97 18.18
N TRP A 234 -4.67 14.78 19.38
CA TRP A 234 -5.44 13.60 19.76
C TRP A 234 -6.79 13.46 19.05
N HIS A 235 -7.34 14.54 18.48
CA HIS A 235 -8.64 14.50 17.78
C HIS A 235 -8.61 13.65 16.50
N CYS A 236 -7.51 13.71 15.73
CA CYS A 236 -7.33 12.87 14.55
C CYS A 236 -6.80 11.46 14.92
N ILE A 237 -6.04 11.35 16.02
CA ILE A 237 -5.46 10.05 16.45
C ILE A 237 -6.53 9.10 17.01
N PHE A 238 -7.53 9.62 17.73
CA PHE A 238 -8.61 8.81 18.32
C PHE A 238 -9.96 8.96 17.63
N GLY A 239 -10.08 9.84 16.63
CA GLY A 239 -11.33 10.10 15.93
C GLY A 239 -11.16 10.05 14.42
N THR A 240 -12.03 9.32 13.73
CA THR A 240 -12.04 9.21 12.26
C THR A 240 -12.38 10.52 11.54
N LYS A 241 -12.72 11.58 12.28
CA LYS A 241 -13.34 12.80 11.74
C LYS A 241 -12.42 13.60 10.82
N CYS A 242 -11.11 13.65 11.09
CA CYS A 242 -10.19 14.42 10.25
C CYS A 242 -10.04 13.76 8.88
N GLU A 243 -9.81 12.46 8.88
CA GLU A 243 -9.62 11.63 7.70
C GLU A 243 -10.93 11.52 6.91
N ASP A 244 -12.08 11.41 7.59
CA ASP A 244 -13.40 11.47 6.95
C ASP A 244 -13.65 12.82 6.26
N ASN A 245 -13.22 13.92 6.87
CA ASN A 245 -13.35 15.25 6.27
C ASN A 245 -12.39 15.45 5.10
N MET A 246 -11.14 14.97 5.21
CA MET A 246 -10.19 14.94 4.10
C MET A 246 -10.74 14.09 2.93
N ARG A 247 -11.36 12.95 3.22
CA ARG A 247 -12.04 12.11 2.22
C ARG A 247 -13.20 12.85 1.56
N LYS A 248 -14.02 13.59 2.31
CA LYS A 248 -15.08 14.43 1.73
C LYS A 248 -14.51 15.49 0.78
N ILE A 249 -13.38 16.10 1.10
CA ILE A 249 -12.69 17.04 0.21
C ILE A 249 -12.31 16.34 -1.11
N LEU A 250 -11.68 15.16 -1.03
CA LEU A 250 -11.29 14.35 -2.19
C LEU A 250 -12.50 13.87 -3.02
N LEU A 251 -13.54 13.33 -2.38
CA LEU A 251 -14.76 12.87 -3.04
C LEU A 251 -15.51 14.03 -3.72
N ASN A 252 -15.51 15.21 -3.11
CA ASN A 252 -16.08 16.40 -3.73
C ASN A 252 -15.33 16.77 -5.01
N ARG A 253 -14.00 16.64 -5.05
CA ARG A 253 -13.21 16.85 -6.27
C ARG A 253 -13.59 15.86 -7.37
N LEU A 254 -13.68 14.57 -7.04
CA LEU A 254 -14.14 13.53 -7.96
C LEU A 254 -15.53 13.83 -8.55
N ARG A 255 -16.45 14.34 -7.72
CA ARG A 255 -17.79 14.74 -8.14
C ARG A 255 -17.79 15.94 -9.09
N ILE A 256 -16.90 16.91 -8.87
CA ILE A 256 -16.79 18.11 -9.71
C ILE A 256 -16.14 17.77 -11.07
N SER A 257 -15.24 16.79 -11.13
CA SER A 257 -14.45 16.50 -12.34
C SER A 257 -15.09 15.50 -13.32
N ASP A 258 -16.42 15.26 -13.27
CA ASP A 258 -17.12 14.16 -13.99
C ASP A 258 -16.45 12.77 -13.81
N SER A 259 -15.58 12.66 -12.80
CA SER A 259 -14.70 11.53 -12.52
C SER A 259 -15.21 10.71 -11.36
N PHE A 260 -16.46 10.92 -10.94
CA PHE A 260 -17.02 10.23 -9.79
C PHE A 260 -16.90 8.71 -9.99
N PRO A 261 -16.42 7.97 -8.99
CA PRO A 261 -16.33 6.52 -9.06
C PRO A 261 -17.69 5.94 -9.42
N LYS A 262 -17.76 5.15 -10.50
CA LYS A 262 -18.95 4.32 -10.76
C LYS A 262 -19.08 3.22 -9.69
N TYR A 263 -17.96 2.85 -9.08
CA TYR A 263 -17.84 1.73 -8.18
C TYR A 263 -17.39 2.24 -6.81
N ASP A 264 -18.04 1.74 -5.76
CA ASP A 264 -17.67 2.04 -4.38
C ASP A 264 -16.37 1.32 -4.02
N PRO A 265 -15.57 1.87 -3.09
CA PRO A 265 -14.41 1.19 -2.58
C PRO A 265 -14.84 -0.08 -1.86
N ILE A 266 -13.98 -1.08 -1.97
CA ILE A 266 -14.28 -2.44 -1.57
C ILE A 266 -13.67 -2.63 -0.18
N GLN A 267 -14.52 -2.98 0.78
CA GLN A 267 -14.14 -3.19 2.18
C GLN A 267 -14.00 -4.67 2.49
N LYS A 268 -12.98 -5.03 3.25
CA LYS A 268 -12.58 -6.42 3.55
C LYS A 268 -13.70 -7.23 4.18
N ASP A 269 -14.47 -6.57 5.05
CA ASP A 269 -15.58 -7.18 5.78
C ASP A 269 -16.77 -7.53 4.88
N ARG A 270 -16.92 -6.85 3.72
CA ARG A 270 -18.00 -7.12 2.76
C ARG A 270 -17.75 -8.39 1.94
N TYR A 271 -16.49 -8.80 1.76
CA TYR A 271 -16.11 -9.93 0.91
C TYR A 271 -15.15 -10.89 1.61
N LYS A 272 -15.62 -11.60 2.64
CA LYS A 272 -14.82 -12.66 3.28
C LYS A 272 -14.36 -13.69 2.25
N ALA A 273 -13.05 -13.85 2.09
CA ALA A 273 -12.44 -14.80 1.16
C ALA A 273 -11.19 -15.42 1.80
N ASN A 274 -10.85 -16.65 1.39
CA ASN A 274 -9.70 -17.36 1.93
C ASN A 274 -8.40 -17.04 1.18
N ASN A 275 -8.51 -16.63 -0.09
CA ASN A 275 -7.40 -16.26 -0.95
C ASN A 275 -7.79 -15.10 -1.89
N CYS A 276 -6.81 -14.55 -2.60
CA CYS A 276 -7.03 -13.43 -3.51
C CYS A 276 -8.01 -13.75 -4.63
N GLN A 277 -7.90 -14.93 -5.25
CA GLN A 277 -8.72 -15.24 -6.42
C GLN A 277 -10.22 -15.35 -6.06
N GLU A 278 -10.52 -15.95 -4.90
CA GLU A 278 -11.88 -16.01 -4.35
C GLU A 278 -12.41 -14.60 -4.04
N TYR A 279 -11.58 -13.71 -3.49
CA TYR A 279 -11.95 -12.32 -3.21
C TYR A 279 -12.34 -11.58 -4.49
N VAL A 280 -11.47 -11.64 -5.51
CA VAL A 280 -11.73 -11.03 -6.83
C VAL A 280 -13.01 -11.57 -7.46
N GLN A 281 -13.23 -12.88 -7.42
CA GLN A 281 -14.44 -13.50 -7.97
C GLN A 281 -15.72 -12.99 -7.29
N LYS A 282 -15.70 -12.80 -5.96
CA LYS A 282 -16.85 -12.27 -5.20
C LYS A 282 -17.14 -10.81 -5.54
N VAL A 283 -16.10 -9.98 -5.64
CA VAL A 283 -16.21 -8.58 -6.04
C VAL A 283 -16.83 -8.45 -7.44
N VAL A 284 -16.37 -9.25 -8.39
CA VAL A 284 -16.91 -9.23 -9.77
C VAL A 284 -18.34 -9.80 -9.82
N ALA A 285 -18.64 -10.86 -9.08
CA ALA A 285 -19.99 -11.43 -9.03
C ALA A 285 -21.04 -10.43 -8.52
N LEU A 286 -20.64 -9.53 -7.62
CA LEU A 286 -21.46 -8.44 -7.11
C LEU A 286 -21.46 -7.19 -8.00
N LYS A 287 -20.75 -7.25 -9.14
CA LYS A 287 -20.64 -6.18 -10.16
C LYS A 287 -19.99 -4.89 -9.64
N ASP A 288 -19.22 -4.99 -8.57
CA ASP A 288 -18.45 -3.86 -8.03
C ASP A 288 -17.19 -3.59 -8.87
N ILE A 289 -16.70 -4.57 -9.64
CA ILE A 289 -15.68 -4.39 -10.70
C ILE A 289 -16.06 -5.27 -11.90
N PRO A 290 -15.93 -4.79 -13.15
CA PRO A 290 -16.44 -5.51 -14.32
C PRO A 290 -15.49 -6.58 -14.89
N ILE A 291 -14.24 -6.63 -14.42
CA ILE A 291 -13.17 -7.46 -14.98
C ILE A 291 -12.58 -8.34 -13.88
N THR A 292 -12.45 -9.64 -14.16
CA THR A 292 -11.81 -10.62 -13.27
C THR A 292 -10.33 -10.79 -13.65
N PRO A 293 -9.37 -10.16 -12.95
CA PRO A 293 -7.96 -10.50 -13.11
C PRO A 293 -7.66 -11.88 -12.48
N ASP A 294 -6.66 -12.55 -13.03
CA ASP A 294 -5.99 -13.67 -12.39
C ASP A 294 -4.95 -13.13 -11.39
N CYS A 295 -5.15 -13.38 -10.09
CA CYS A 295 -4.27 -12.83 -9.06
C CYS A 295 -2.83 -13.32 -9.20
N GLU A 296 -2.65 -14.59 -9.59
CA GLU A 296 -1.34 -15.20 -9.72
C GLU A 296 -0.50 -14.57 -10.82
N ARG A 297 -1.10 -14.44 -11.99
CA ARG A 297 -0.46 -13.81 -13.13
C ARG A 297 -0.24 -12.32 -12.88
N SER A 298 -1.18 -11.64 -12.25
CA SER A 298 -1.05 -10.22 -11.87
C SER A 298 0.15 -10.01 -10.95
N TRP A 299 0.28 -10.86 -9.93
CA TRP A 299 1.42 -10.83 -9.03
C TRP A 299 2.74 -11.11 -9.76
N LYS A 300 2.80 -12.16 -10.59
CA LYS A 300 4.02 -12.52 -11.33
C LYS A 300 4.50 -11.39 -12.24
N VAL A 301 3.57 -10.73 -12.94
CA VAL A 301 3.88 -9.54 -13.76
C VAL A 301 4.49 -8.45 -12.88
N TYR A 302 3.81 -8.07 -11.80
CA TYR A 302 4.26 -7.02 -10.90
C TYR A 302 5.63 -7.33 -10.27
N LYS A 303 5.75 -8.50 -9.64
CA LYS A 303 6.97 -8.96 -8.95
C LYS A 303 8.16 -8.96 -9.90
N THR A 304 7.99 -9.53 -11.10
CA THR A 304 9.08 -9.58 -12.09
C THR A 304 9.54 -8.18 -12.47
N THR A 305 8.62 -7.30 -12.87
CA THR A 305 8.97 -5.94 -13.26
C THR A 305 9.59 -5.15 -12.10
N SER A 306 9.01 -5.25 -10.91
CA SER A 306 9.53 -4.62 -9.70
C SER A 306 10.96 -5.10 -9.43
N LEU A 307 11.19 -6.41 -9.26
CA LEU A 307 12.52 -6.98 -8.98
C LEU A 307 13.59 -6.55 -10.00
N GLU A 308 13.26 -6.49 -11.29
CA GLU A 308 14.18 -5.98 -12.31
C GLU A 308 14.56 -4.51 -12.07
N VAL A 309 13.59 -3.66 -11.70
CA VAL A 309 13.84 -2.25 -11.35
C VAL A 309 14.70 -2.13 -10.11
N TRP A 310 14.36 -2.86 -9.04
CA TRP A 310 15.15 -2.87 -7.80
C TRP A 310 16.61 -3.25 -8.06
N LYS A 311 16.84 -4.30 -8.86
CA LYS A 311 18.19 -4.74 -9.27
C LYS A 311 18.91 -3.69 -10.10
N ALA A 312 18.21 -3.08 -11.08
CA ALA A 312 18.78 -2.08 -11.96
C ALA A 312 19.16 -0.78 -11.24
N LEU A 313 18.42 -0.39 -10.21
CA LEU A 313 18.68 0.81 -9.42
C LEU A 313 19.71 0.60 -8.30
N GLY A 314 20.24 -0.62 -8.14
CA GLY A 314 21.30 -0.87 -7.17
C GLY A 314 20.80 -1.02 -5.72
N TYR A 315 19.50 -1.26 -5.50
CA TYR A 315 18.90 -1.22 -4.16
C TYR A 315 19.43 -2.31 -3.23
N PHE A 316 19.65 -3.51 -3.75
CA PHE A 316 20.14 -4.66 -2.98
C PHE A 316 21.66 -4.64 -2.76
N GLN A 317 22.40 -3.77 -3.45
CA GLN A 317 23.85 -3.63 -3.33
C GLN A 317 24.26 -2.60 -2.27
N ASN A 318 23.31 -1.85 -1.69
CA ASN A 318 23.58 -0.83 -0.69
C ASN A 318 23.73 -1.46 0.72
N GLU A 319 24.96 -1.56 1.23
CA GLU A 319 25.26 -2.13 2.55
C GLU A 319 24.66 -1.36 3.74
N ASP A 320 24.36 -0.06 3.60
CA ASP A 320 23.65 0.72 4.63
C ASP A 320 22.17 0.34 4.74
N SER A 321 21.69 -0.50 3.82
CA SER A 321 20.34 -1.03 3.79
C SER A 321 20.25 -2.46 4.35
N ARG A 322 21.26 -2.89 5.14
CA ARG A 322 21.50 -4.22 5.76
C ARG A 322 20.34 -4.93 6.48
N LYS A 323 19.14 -4.35 6.59
CA LYS A 323 17.94 -5.00 7.14
C LYS A 323 17.03 -5.64 6.07
N GLN A 324 17.43 -5.56 4.81
CA GLN A 324 16.75 -6.26 3.72
C GLN A 324 16.94 -7.77 3.90
N ILE A 325 15.89 -8.46 4.36
CA ILE A 325 15.82 -9.92 4.24
C ILE A 325 15.89 -10.26 2.75
N GLU A 326 16.74 -11.21 2.39
CA GLU A 326 16.86 -11.69 1.01
C GLU A 326 15.48 -12.04 0.43
N LEU A 327 15.17 -11.45 -0.73
CA LEU A 327 13.90 -11.71 -1.40
C LEU A 327 13.82 -13.16 -1.86
N TYR A 328 12.63 -13.73 -1.71
CA TYR A 328 12.33 -15.09 -2.14
C TYR A 328 12.30 -15.16 -3.68
N ASN A 329 13.09 -16.07 -4.24
CA ASN A 329 13.09 -16.33 -5.69
C ASN A 329 12.00 -17.32 -6.14
N GLY A 330 11.19 -17.88 -5.24
CA GLY A 330 10.12 -18.83 -5.59
C GLY A 330 8.77 -18.14 -5.83
N ASP A 331 7.85 -18.85 -6.48
CA ASP A 331 6.54 -18.35 -6.94
C ASP A 331 5.36 -18.89 -6.11
N ASP A 332 5.62 -19.41 -4.90
CA ASP A 332 4.70 -20.20 -4.06
C ASP A 332 3.58 -19.38 -3.38
N LEU A 333 3.12 -18.35 -4.06
CA LEU A 333 2.13 -17.41 -3.57
C LEU A 333 0.68 -17.93 -3.76
N TRP A 334 0.53 -19.08 -4.44
CA TRP A 334 -0.73 -19.57 -5.00
C TRP A 334 -0.89 -21.07 -4.78
#